data_AF-A0A7L3W0B1-F1
#
_entry.id   AF-A0A7L3W0B1-F1
#
_cell.length_a   1.000
_cell.length_b   1.000
_cell.length_c   1.000
_cell.angle_alpha   90.00
_cell.angle_beta   90.00
_cell.angle_gamma   90.00
#
_symmetry.space_group_name_H-M   'P 1'
#
loop_
_entity.id
_entity.type
_entity.pdbx_description
1 polymer ?
#
loop_
_entity_poly.entity_id
_entity_poly.type
_entity_poly.pdbx_seq_one_letter_code
_entity_poly.pdbx_strand_id
1 'polypeptide(L)'
;LRLHHSGRYLCGVRVVSQWRESEQVTVTVHSVPLLGGPCQCSPPGGEVALGDSLVLSCMVAVGTGPLSFSWHRKGSGAPLGTEPHLELHHAGENDSGQYRCWVSDGDSVAESDPMNVTVL
;
A
#
# COMPACT_ATOMS: atom_id res chain seq x y z
N LEU A 1 -1.08 6.80 15.28
CA LEU A 1 -0.56 8.18 15.32
C LEU A 1 -0.51 8.71 13.88
N ARG A 2 -0.91 9.95 13.62
CA ARG A 2 -0.93 10.53 12.26
C ARG A 2 0.42 11.19 11.96
N LEU A 3 0.78 11.39 10.70
CA LEU A 3 2.03 12.05 10.30
C LEU A 3 2.25 13.42 10.93
N HIS A 4 1.18 14.22 11.05
CA HIS A 4 1.21 15.52 11.73
C HIS A 4 1.39 15.45 13.25
N HIS A 5 1.38 14.26 13.85
CA HIS A 5 1.83 14.06 15.23
C HIS A 5 3.36 13.92 15.33
N SER A 6 4.08 14.06 14.21
CA SER A 6 5.52 14.24 14.27
C SER A 6 5.82 15.62 14.82
N GLY A 7 6.60 15.69 15.89
CA GLY A 7 6.85 16.94 16.59
C GLY A 7 7.68 16.75 17.84
N ARG A 8 8.02 17.87 18.48
CA ARG A 8 8.68 17.85 19.77
C ARG A 8 7.61 17.88 20.85
N TYR A 9 7.68 16.93 21.77
CA TYR A 9 6.79 16.81 22.89
C TYR A 9 7.57 17.00 24.18
N LEU A 10 6.95 17.65 25.15
CA LEU A 10 7.45 17.75 26.51
C LEU A 10 6.34 17.37 27.48
N CYS A 11 6.72 16.80 28.61
CA CYS A 11 5.80 16.51 29.69
C CYS A 11 5.88 17.66 30.71
N GLY A 12 4.73 18.25 31.03
CA GLY A 12 4.62 19.29 32.04
C GLY A 12 3.84 18.81 33.25
N VAL A 13 4.36 19.05 34.46
CA VAL A 13 3.67 18.76 35.72
C VAL A 13 3.47 20.04 36.52
N ARG A 14 2.27 20.18 37.10
CA ARG A 14 1.95 21.27 38.01
C ARG A 14 2.04 20.79 39.45
N VAL A 15 2.92 21.41 40.23
CA VAL A 15 3.06 21.16 41.67
C VAL A 15 2.61 22.41 42.43
N VAL A 16 1.37 22.38 42.90
CA VAL A 16 0.70 23.50 43.61
C VAL A 16 0.67 24.78 42.75
N SER A 17 1.69 25.64 42.87
CA SER A 17 1.86 26.88 42.10
C SER A 17 3.04 26.88 41.12
N GLN A 18 3.85 25.81 41.12
CA GLN A 18 5.01 25.68 40.24
C GLN A 18 4.69 24.84 39.01
N TRP A 19 5.20 25.27 37.87
CA TRP A 19 5.22 24.51 36.61
C TRP A 19 6.62 23.96 36.37
N ARG A 20 6.72 22.67 36.05
CA ARG A 20 7.98 22.02 35.66
C ARG A 20 7.78 21.26 34.36
N GLU A 21 8.75 21.36 33.46
CA GLU A 21 8.76 20.67 32.18
C GLU A 21 9.91 19.67 32.12
N SER A 22 9.71 18.56 31.40
CA SER A 22 10.76 17.62 31.05
C SER A 22 11.59 18.15 29.88
N GLU A 23 12.69 17.45 29.59
CA GLU A 23 13.38 17.58 28.31
C GLU A 23 12.42 17.30 27.14
N GLN A 24 12.70 17.93 26.00
CA GLN A 24 11.94 17.73 24.78
C GLN A 24 12.32 16.38 24.13
N VAL A 25 11.30 15.59 23.79
CA VAL A 25 11.44 14.36 23.01
C VAL A 25 10.89 14.59 21.62
N THR A 26 11.71 14.32 20.61
CA THR A 26 11.26 14.35 19.21
C THR A 26 10.58 13.03 18.88
N VAL A 27 9.32 13.11 18.46
CA VAL A 27 8.57 11.98 17.93
C VAL A 27 8.55 12.12 16.42
N THR A 28 9.08 11.12 15.71
CA THR A 28 9.02 11.02 14.24
C THR A 28 8.07 9.90 13.86
N VAL A 29 6.97 10.25 13.19
CA VAL A 29 6.04 9.28 12.62
C VAL A 29 6.45 9.08 11.16
N HIS A 30 6.81 7.86 10.79
CA HIS A 30 7.13 7.52 9.41
C HIS A 30 5.84 7.19 8.63
N SER A 31 5.71 7.77 7.43
CA SER A 31 4.60 7.60 6.48
C SER A 31 4.75 6.37 5.60
N VAL A 32 5.99 5.99 5.32
CA VAL A 32 6.28 5.20 4.12
C VAL A 32 5.54 3.86 4.13
N PRO A 33 4.60 3.61 3.21
CA PRO A 33 4.06 2.29 3.02
C PRO A 33 5.19 1.40 2.50
N LEU A 34 5.64 0.44 3.31
CA LEU A 34 6.56 -0.60 2.88
C LEU A 34 5.73 -1.79 2.41
N LEU A 35 5.88 -2.14 1.14
CA LEU A 35 5.29 -3.35 0.61
C LEU A 35 5.93 -4.58 1.24
N GLY A 36 5.11 -5.59 1.52
CA GLY A 36 5.54 -6.81 2.19
C GLY A 36 6.16 -7.86 1.28
N GLY A 37 6.48 -7.48 0.04
CA GLY A 37 7.00 -8.36 -0.98
C GLY A 37 6.35 -8.11 -2.35
N PRO A 38 6.56 -9.01 -3.32
CA PRO A 38 5.93 -8.91 -4.63
C PRO A 38 4.41 -9.09 -4.52
N CYS A 39 3.67 -8.56 -5.50
CA CYS A 39 2.25 -8.87 -5.64
C CYS A 39 2.02 -10.37 -5.69
N GLN A 40 0.99 -10.83 -4.97
CA GLN A 40 0.58 -12.22 -4.98
C GLN A 40 -0.55 -12.43 -5.97
N CYS A 41 -0.70 -13.67 -6.43
CA CYS A 41 -1.82 -14.07 -7.26
C CYS A 41 -2.39 -15.41 -6.81
N SER A 42 -3.68 -15.58 -7.07
CA SER A 42 -4.40 -16.83 -6.86
C SER A 42 -5.21 -17.16 -8.12
N PRO A 43 -4.91 -18.26 -8.84
CA PRO A 43 -3.85 -19.24 -8.54
C PRO A 43 -2.42 -18.67 -8.63
N PRO A 44 -1.45 -19.24 -7.90
CA PRO A 44 -0.06 -18.80 -7.93
C PRO A 44 0.57 -19.10 -9.29
N GLY A 45 1.47 -18.22 -9.74
CA GLY A 45 2.20 -18.35 -11.01
C GLY A 45 1.76 -17.36 -12.09
N GLY A 46 0.60 -16.70 -11.90
CA GLY A 46 0.12 -15.71 -12.86
C GLY A 46 -0.38 -16.30 -14.18
N GLU A 47 -0.62 -17.60 -14.22
CA GLU A 47 -1.22 -18.29 -15.36
C GLU A 47 -2.71 -18.53 -15.06
N VAL A 48 -3.59 -18.18 -15.98
CA VAL A 48 -5.04 -18.35 -15.86
C VAL A 48 -5.60 -18.83 -17.20
N ALA A 49 -6.55 -19.76 -17.19
CA ALA A 49 -7.19 -20.20 -18.43
C ALA A 49 -8.19 -19.15 -18.94
N LEU A 50 -8.43 -19.12 -20.25
CA LEU A 50 -9.49 -18.30 -20.84
C LEU A 50 -10.85 -18.50 -20.14
N GLY A 51 -11.45 -17.40 -19.71
CA GLY A 51 -12.77 -17.38 -19.06
C GLY A 51 -12.77 -17.69 -17.56
N ASP A 52 -11.62 -18.11 -16.99
CA ASP A 52 -11.45 -18.29 -15.55
C ASP A 52 -11.24 -16.96 -14.83
N SER A 53 -11.14 -17.00 -13.50
CA SER A 53 -10.89 -15.83 -12.67
C SER A 53 -9.51 -15.87 -12.03
N LEU A 54 -8.86 -14.70 -11.97
CA LEU A 54 -7.58 -14.51 -11.30
C LEU A 54 -7.70 -13.37 -10.30
N VAL A 55 -7.22 -13.58 -9.09
CA VAL A 55 -7.17 -12.54 -8.06
C VAL A 55 -5.72 -12.13 -7.83
N LEU A 56 -5.42 -10.85 -8.02
CA LEU A 56 -4.15 -10.23 -7.68
C LEU A 56 -4.26 -9.55 -6.32
N SER A 57 -3.27 -9.70 -5.46
CA SER A 57 -3.27 -9.17 -4.09
C SER A 57 -2.00 -8.36 -3.81
N CYS A 58 -2.18 -7.19 -3.22
CA CYS A 58 -1.12 -6.26 -2.87
C CYS A 58 -0.89 -6.29 -1.35
N MET A 59 0.26 -6.80 -0.92
CA MET A 59 0.59 -6.92 0.51
C MET A 59 1.43 -5.74 0.99
N VAL A 60 1.00 -5.15 2.11
CA VAL A 60 1.72 -4.07 2.80
C VAL A 60 2.30 -4.63 4.10
N ALA A 61 3.63 -4.60 4.26
CA ALA A 61 4.29 -5.03 5.49
C ALA A 61 4.23 -3.97 6.58
N VAL A 62 4.41 -2.71 6.21
CA VAL A 62 4.33 -1.57 7.13
C VAL A 62 3.57 -0.46 6.44
N GLY A 63 2.53 0.06 7.09
CA GLY A 63 1.79 1.22 6.63
C GLY A 63 0.93 1.72 7.78
N THR A 64 0.95 3.02 8.02
CA THR A 64 0.20 3.64 9.11
C THR A 64 -0.74 4.70 8.58
N GLY A 65 -2.04 4.54 8.81
CA GLY A 65 -3.06 5.48 8.37
C GLY A 65 -3.98 4.88 7.30
N PRO A 66 -4.89 5.70 6.74
CA PRO A 66 -5.73 5.29 5.61
C PRO A 66 -4.87 5.11 4.36
N LEU A 67 -4.70 3.86 3.92
CA LEU A 67 -3.98 3.53 2.69
C LEU A 67 -4.93 3.55 1.50
N SER A 68 -4.45 4.06 0.37
CA SER A 68 -5.11 4.02 -0.93
C SER A 68 -4.33 3.15 -1.88
N PHE A 69 -5.02 2.27 -2.61
CA PHE A 69 -4.39 1.35 -3.56
C PHE A 69 -4.74 1.78 -4.98
N SER A 70 -3.87 1.47 -5.94
CA SER A 70 -4.20 1.55 -7.36
C SER A 70 -3.45 0.48 -8.14
N TRP A 71 -4.20 -0.28 -8.93
CA TRP A 71 -3.66 -1.31 -9.81
C TRP A 71 -3.48 -0.78 -11.22
N HIS A 72 -2.35 -1.09 -11.82
CA HIS A 72 -2.03 -0.67 -13.18
C HIS A 72 -1.49 -1.85 -13.97
N ARG A 73 -1.90 -1.94 -15.24
CA ARG A 73 -1.28 -2.82 -16.22
C ARG A 73 -0.34 -2.01 -17.08
N LYS A 74 0.81 -2.55 -17.43
CA LYS A 74 1.78 -1.86 -18.29
C LYS A 74 1.09 -1.43 -19.59
N GLY A 75 1.08 -0.12 -19.84
CA GLY A 75 0.42 0.49 -21.00
C GLY A 75 -1.04 0.89 -20.78
N SER A 76 -1.65 0.60 -19.62
CA SER A 76 -2.93 1.21 -19.24
C SER A 76 -2.70 2.64 -18.76
N GLY A 77 -3.47 3.59 -19.28
CA GLY A 77 -3.42 4.99 -18.85
C GLY A 77 -4.24 5.28 -17.60
N ALA A 78 -5.04 4.30 -17.16
CA ALA A 78 -5.95 4.41 -16.02
C ALA A 78 -5.77 3.23 -15.06
N PRO A 79 -6.07 3.44 -13.76
CA PRO A 79 -6.08 2.36 -12.79
C PRO A 79 -7.20 1.36 -13.09
N LEU A 80 -6.91 0.07 -12.91
CA LEU A 80 -7.83 -1.05 -13.09
C LEU A 80 -8.67 -1.32 -11.84
N GLY A 81 -8.20 -0.89 -10.67
CA GLY A 81 -8.89 -1.05 -9.40
C GLY A 81 -8.19 -0.28 -8.29
N THR A 82 -8.93 0.03 -7.22
CA THR A 82 -8.45 0.81 -6.07
C THR A 82 -8.47 0.06 -4.75
N GLU A 83 -8.84 -1.22 -4.80
CA GLU A 83 -8.85 -2.11 -3.64
C GLU A 83 -7.50 -2.81 -3.45
N PRO A 84 -7.22 -3.37 -2.26
CA PRO A 84 -6.03 -4.16 -2.01
C PRO A 84 -5.93 -5.41 -2.91
N HIS A 85 -7.06 -5.85 -3.45
CA HIS A 85 -7.18 -6.94 -4.40
C HIS A 85 -7.76 -6.43 -5.73
N LEU A 86 -7.30 -7.03 -6.84
CA LEU A 86 -7.87 -6.84 -8.16
C LEU A 86 -8.37 -8.20 -8.66
N GLU A 87 -9.66 -8.30 -8.95
CA GLU A 87 -10.26 -9.50 -9.52
C GLU A 87 -10.43 -9.31 -11.03
N LEU A 88 -9.86 -10.21 -11.80
CA LEU A 88 -10.11 -10.34 -13.23
C LEU A 88 -11.16 -11.44 -13.42
N HIS A 89 -12.40 -11.04 -13.62
CA HIS A 89 -13.48 -11.97 -13.94
C HIS A 89 -13.46 -12.29 -15.43
N HIS A 90 -13.53 -13.57 -15.78
CA HIS A 90 -13.52 -14.04 -17.17
C HIS A 90 -12.31 -13.56 -17.97
N ALA A 91 -11.12 -13.94 -17.53
CA ALA A 91 -9.85 -13.54 -18.12
C ALA A 91 -9.82 -13.80 -19.63
N GLY A 92 -9.54 -12.77 -20.41
CA GLY A 92 -9.35 -12.84 -21.87
C GLY A 92 -7.89 -12.67 -22.28
N GLU A 93 -7.55 -12.97 -23.52
CA GLU A 93 -6.16 -12.82 -24.03
C GLU A 93 -5.59 -11.42 -23.79
N ASN A 94 -6.45 -10.39 -23.90
CA ASN A 94 -6.09 -8.99 -23.68
C ASN A 94 -5.84 -8.62 -22.20
N ASP A 95 -6.09 -9.53 -21.27
CA ASP A 95 -5.74 -9.40 -19.85
C ASP A 95 -4.32 -9.86 -19.55
N SER A 96 -3.65 -10.51 -20.51
CA SER A 96 -2.23 -10.82 -20.39
C SER A 96 -1.39 -9.54 -20.31
N GLY A 97 -0.39 -9.52 -19.44
CA GLY A 97 0.51 -8.38 -19.30
C GLY A 97 1.18 -8.29 -17.94
N GLN A 98 1.93 -7.21 -17.75
CA GLN A 98 2.61 -6.92 -16.50
C GLN A 98 1.75 -6.00 -15.62
N TYR A 99 1.42 -6.45 -14.42
CA TYR A 99 0.63 -5.73 -13.43
C TYR A 99 1.51 -5.21 -12.30
N ARG A 100 1.15 -4.04 -11.77
CA ARG A 100 1.74 -3.44 -10.56
C ARG A 100 0.67 -2.83 -9.68
N CYS A 101 0.93 -2.86 -8.39
CA CYS A 101 0.14 -2.16 -7.39
C CYS A 101 0.94 -0.97 -6.87
N TRP A 102 0.28 0.18 -6.77
CA TRP A 102 0.79 1.33 -6.04
C TRP A 102 -0.03 1.53 -4.77
N VAL A 103 0.66 1.77 -3.67
CA VAL A 103 0.07 2.03 -2.36
C VAL A 103 0.50 3.41 -1.91
N SER A 104 -0.48 4.25 -1.57
CA SER A 104 -0.22 5.58 -1.03
C SER A 104 -0.82 5.73 0.35
N ASP A 105 -0.11 6.45 1.21
CA ASP A 105 -0.61 6.90 2.51
C ASP A 105 -1.02 8.39 2.49
N GLY A 106 -1.07 9.00 1.30
CA GLY A 106 -1.38 10.42 1.07
C GLY A 106 -0.15 11.32 0.95
N ASP A 107 0.96 10.97 1.58
CA ASP A 107 2.22 11.73 1.55
C ASP A 107 3.32 11.04 0.74
N SER A 108 3.28 9.71 0.70
CA SER A 108 4.22 8.87 -0.01
C SER A 108 3.51 7.81 -0.84
N VAL A 109 4.22 7.26 -1.82
CA VAL A 109 3.74 6.20 -2.70
C VAL A 109 4.82 5.12 -2.76
N ALA A 110 4.41 3.87 -2.59
CA ALA A 110 5.24 2.70 -2.83
C ALA A 110 4.69 1.90 -4.00
N GLU A 111 5.60 1.38 -4.81
CA GLU A 111 5.30 0.59 -5.99
C GLU A 111 5.76 -0.85 -5.81
N SER A 112 4.92 -1.80 -6.19
CA SER A 112 5.23 -3.23 -6.11
C SER A 112 6.21 -3.65 -7.19
N ASP A 113 6.89 -4.77 -6.94
CA ASP A 113 7.53 -5.51 -8.01
C ASP A 113 6.48 -5.89 -9.08
N PRO A 114 6.87 -5.90 -10.37
CA PRO A 114 5.98 -6.26 -11.44
C PRO A 114 5.60 -7.74 -11.40
N MET A 115 4.33 -8.04 -11.63
CA MET A 115 3.83 -9.41 -11.77
C MET A 115 3.37 -9.65 -13.20
N ASN A 116 3.82 -10.73 -13.82
CA ASN A 116 3.37 -11.10 -15.17
C ASN A 116 2.15 -12.01 -15.06
N VAL A 117 1.11 -11.67 -15.82
CA VAL A 117 -0.09 -12.48 -16.00
C VAL A 117 -0.14 -12.96 -17.44
N THR A 118 -0.38 -14.25 -17.63
CA THR A 118 -0.53 -14.90 -18.93
C THR A 118 -1.85 -15.65 -18.95
N VAL A 119 -2.68 -15.36 -19.94
CA VAL A 119 -3.91 -16.10 -20.18
C VAL A 119 -3.63 -17.21 -21.20
N LEU A 120 -4.00 -18.45 -20.85
CA LEU A 120 -3.76 -19.68 -21.63
C LEU A 120 -4.94 -20.06 -22.54
#